data_AF-D8LXH6-F1
#
_entry.id   AF-D8LXH6-F1
#
_cell.length_a   1.000
_cell.length_b   1.000
_cell.length_c   1.000
_cell.angle_alpha   90.00
_cell.angle_beta   90.00
_cell.angle_gamma   90.00
#
_symmetry.space_group_name_H-M   'P 1'
#
loop_
_entity.id
_entity.type
_entity.pdbx_description
1 polymer ?
#
loop_
_entity_poly.entity_id
_entity_poly.type
_entity_poly.pdbx_seq_one_letter_code
_entity_poly.pdbx_strand_id
1 'polypeptide(L)'
;MDSLFPRSTYRSQTTILGSPRCIRLTGSNVKPDHFCCVDSTSRAINEINRQLCEVPEIDFGSVWSEIDSAIQLRNCLVYSYLSDLSDDPLSEGQIWSFNYFFYNKELKKVLFFACTARR
;
A
#
# COMPACT_ATOMS: atom_id res chain seq x y z
N MET A 1 28.30 -2.37 10.90
CA MET A 1 27.38 -2.83 9.84
C MET A 1 25.97 -2.93 10.42
N ASP A 2 25.52 -1.90 11.14
CA ASP A 2 24.94 -0.64 10.66
C ASP A 2 23.42 -0.76 10.51
N SER A 3 22.81 -0.64 11.69
CA SER A 3 21.41 -0.46 12.00
C SER A 3 20.79 0.73 11.26
N LEU A 4 19.82 0.45 10.39
CA LEU A 4 19.01 1.44 9.67
C LEU A 4 17.62 1.68 10.29
N PHE A 5 17.51 1.56 11.62
CA PHE A 5 16.34 2.02 12.37
C PHE A 5 16.83 2.84 13.57
N PRO A 6 16.70 4.18 13.56
CA PRO A 6 17.00 4.96 14.75
C PRO A 6 15.97 4.61 15.83
N ARG A 7 16.43 3.91 16.87
CA ARG A 7 15.71 3.73 18.13
C ARG A 7 15.61 5.09 18.83
N SER A 8 14.49 5.78 18.66
CA SER A 8 14.09 6.84 19.57
C SER A 8 12.62 6.62 19.95
N THR A 9 12.44 6.10 21.16
CA THR A 9 11.38 6.40 22.12
C THR A 9 10.23 7.27 21.59
N TYR A 10 9.09 6.67 21.24
CA TYR A 10 7.83 7.40 21.13
C TYR A 10 6.98 7.15 22.37
N ARG A 11 7.14 8.08 23.30
CA ARG A 11 6.25 8.35 24.42
C ARG A 11 4.92 8.83 23.86
N SER A 12 3.82 8.18 24.25
CA SER A 12 2.46 8.60 23.92
C SER A 12 2.23 10.06 24.36
N GLN A 13 1.87 10.93 23.42
CA GLN A 13 1.13 12.16 23.71
C GLN A 13 0.09 12.40 22.62
N THR A 14 -1.16 12.22 23.05
CA THR A 14 -2.39 12.61 22.38
C THR A 14 -2.46 14.14 22.31
N THR A 15 -2.51 14.71 21.11
CA THR A 15 -2.99 16.09 20.91
C THR A 15 -3.92 16.13 19.70
N ILE A 16 -5.18 16.45 19.98
CA ILE A 16 -6.23 16.77 19.01
C ILE A 16 -6.05 18.24 18.61
N LEU A 17 -5.86 18.55 17.32
CA LEU A 17 -6.54 19.65 16.59
C LEU A 17 -6.01 19.81 15.15
N GLY A 18 -6.90 19.69 14.16
CA GLY A 18 -6.85 20.43 12.88
C GLY A 18 -6.03 19.86 11.70
N SER A 19 -6.69 19.76 10.54
CA SER A 19 -6.13 19.69 9.16
C SER A 19 -6.04 18.29 8.48
N PRO A 20 -6.29 18.19 7.15
CA PRO A 20 -6.98 17.06 6.51
C PRO A 20 -6.03 16.02 5.91
N ARG A 21 -5.17 15.40 6.74
CA ARG A 21 -4.22 14.39 6.26
C ARG A 21 -3.98 13.30 7.29
N CYS A 22 -4.93 12.38 7.41
CA CYS A 22 -4.62 11.01 7.80
C CYS A 22 -5.77 10.13 7.32
N ILE A 23 -5.47 9.22 6.40
CA ILE A 23 -6.36 8.10 6.09
C ILE A 23 -6.53 7.35 7.40
N ARG A 24 -7.66 7.59 8.08
CA ARG A 24 -7.97 6.96 9.36
C ARG A 24 -8.35 5.51 9.09
N LEU A 25 -7.36 4.63 9.02
CA LEU A 25 -7.55 3.20 9.15
C LEU A 25 -7.96 2.94 10.61
N THR A 26 -9.25 2.97 10.90
CA THR A 26 -9.75 2.64 12.23
C THR A 26 -9.59 1.15 12.48
N GLY A 27 -8.63 0.81 13.34
CA GLY A 27 -8.79 -0.27 14.31
C GLY A 27 -8.60 -1.71 13.82
N SER A 28 -7.35 -2.09 13.57
CA SER A 28 -6.77 -3.30 14.14
C SER A 28 -5.24 -3.17 14.02
N ASN A 29 -4.54 -3.85 14.91
CA ASN A 29 -3.11 -3.72 15.18
C ASN A 29 -2.26 -3.90 13.90
N VAL A 30 -1.94 -2.82 13.18
CA VAL A 30 -1.07 -2.87 11.99
C VAL A 30 0.34 -3.24 12.47
N LYS A 31 0.66 -4.54 12.45
CA LYS A 31 2.00 -5.00 12.83
C LYS A 31 2.95 -4.82 11.65
N PRO A 32 4.22 -4.41 11.92
CA PRO A 32 5.26 -4.39 10.90
C PRO A 32 5.42 -5.72 10.16
N ASP A 33 5.13 -6.84 10.83
CA ASP A 33 5.25 -8.21 10.31
C ASP A 33 4.31 -8.51 9.12
N HIS A 34 3.26 -7.70 8.91
CA HIS A 34 2.33 -7.85 7.78
C HIS A 34 2.79 -7.11 6.51
N PHE A 35 3.92 -6.42 6.57
CA PHE A 35 4.53 -5.81 5.41
C PHE A 35 5.58 -6.74 4.82
N CYS A 36 5.44 -7.03 3.54
CA CYS A 36 6.47 -7.73 2.78
C CYS A 36 7.10 -6.76 1.78
N CYS A 37 8.42 -6.71 1.75
CA CYS A 37 9.13 -6.04 0.67
C CYS A 37 8.93 -6.86 -0.60
N VAL A 38 8.61 -6.20 -1.71
CA VAL A 38 8.49 -6.83 -3.02
C VAL A 38 9.81 -6.65 -3.75
N ASP A 39 10.35 -7.74 -4.31
CA ASP A 39 11.66 -7.75 -4.95
C ASP A 39 11.79 -6.78 -6.13
N SER A 40 10.68 -6.51 -6.83
CA SER A 40 10.68 -5.58 -7.95
C SER A 40 9.33 -4.89 -8.17
N THR A 41 9.39 -3.64 -8.60
CA THR A 41 8.20 -2.87 -9.00
C THR A 41 7.42 -3.56 -10.11
N SER A 42 8.12 -4.12 -11.10
CA SER A 42 7.49 -4.84 -12.21
C SER A 42 6.70 -6.06 -11.74
N ARG A 43 7.20 -6.81 -10.75
CA ARG A 43 6.47 -7.94 -10.15
C ARG A 43 5.19 -7.47 -9.46
N ALA A 44 5.25 -6.37 -8.72
CA ALA A 44 4.06 -5.79 -8.08
C ALA A 44 3.02 -5.34 -9.11
N ILE A 45 3.44 -4.61 -10.15
CA ILE A 45 2.56 -4.13 -11.22
C ILE A 45 1.91 -5.30 -11.97
N ASN A 46 2.68 -6.36 -12.27
CA ASN A 46 2.14 -7.54 -12.95
C ASN A 46 1.09 -8.26 -12.11
N GLU A 47 1.29 -8.37 -10.78
CA GLU A 47 0.31 -8.98 -9.88
C GLU A 47 -0.96 -8.12 -9.79
N ILE A 48 -0.81 -6.81 -9.66
CA ILE A 48 -1.94 -5.86 -9.68
C ILE A 48 -2.73 -6.00 -10.99
N ASN A 49 -2.05 -6.02 -12.13
CA ASN A 49 -2.70 -6.16 -13.44
C ASN A 49 -3.43 -7.50 -13.60
N ARG A 50 -2.90 -8.57 -13.01
CA ARG A 50 -3.56 -9.88 -13.00
C ARG A 50 -4.89 -9.83 -12.24
N GLN A 51 -4.96 -9.10 -11.13
CA GLN A 51 -6.19 -8.94 -10.36
C GLN A 51 -7.18 -7.99 -11.06
N LEU A 52 -6.66 -6.92 -11.67
CA LEU A 52 -7.48 -5.90 -12.33
C LEU A 52 -8.01 -6.31 -13.70
N CYS A 53 -7.47 -7.36 -14.34
CA CYS A 53 -7.95 -7.81 -15.66
C CYS A 53 -9.41 -8.31 -15.62
N GLU A 54 -9.94 -8.62 -14.44
CA GLU A 54 -11.35 -8.94 -14.22
C GLU A 54 -12.28 -7.73 -14.41
N VAL A 55 -11.74 -6.51 -14.55
CA VAL A 55 -12.48 -5.26 -14.71
C VAL A 55 -12.19 -4.66 -16.10
N PRO A 56 -12.87 -5.12 -17.17
CA PRO A 56 -12.54 -4.75 -18.56
C PRO A 56 -12.95 -3.32 -18.94
N GLU A 57 -13.74 -2.64 -18.11
CA GLU A 57 -14.26 -1.30 -18.37
C GLU A 57 -13.20 -0.20 -18.19
N ILE A 58 -12.07 -0.51 -17.55
CA ILE A 58 -11.03 0.47 -17.20
C ILE A 58 -9.73 0.13 -17.94
N ASP A 59 -9.23 1.08 -18.72
CA ASP A 59 -7.88 1.00 -19.29
C ASP A 59 -6.84 1.42 -18.25
N PHE A 60 -6.28 0.42 -17.57
CA PHE A 60 -5.22 0.62 -16.59
C PHE A 60 -3.89 1.08 -17.22
N GLY A 61 -3.70 1.01 -18.54
CA GLY A 61 -2.51 1.51 -19.21
C GLY A 61 -2.33 3.03 -19.03
N SER A 62 -3.43 3.78 -19.15
CA SER A 62 -3.45 5.22 -18.87
C SER A 62 -3.15 5.53 -17.40
N VAL A 63 -3.73 4.76 -16.48
CA VAL A 63 -3.52 4.89 -15.02
C VAL A 63 -2.05 4.71 -14.65
N TRP A 64 -1.40 3.68 -15.20
CA TRP A 64 0.03 3.45 -14.93
C TRP A 64 0.91 4.57 -15.47
N SER A 65 0.56 5.16 -16.60
CA SER A 65 1.31 6.27 -17.21
C SER A 65 1.26 7.52 -16.32
N GLU A 66 0.07 7.86 -15.80
CA GLU A 66 -0.12 8.98 -14.86
C GLU A 66 0.59 8.73 -13.52
N ILE A 67 0.52 7.49 -13.02
CA ILE A 67 1.24 7.11 -11.80
C ILE A 67 2.77 7.24 -12.01
N ASP A 68 3.31 6.73 -13.12
CA ASP A 68 4.75 6.81 -13.40
C ASP A 68 5.22 8.27 -13.50
N SER A 69 4.42 9.14 -14.12
CA SER A 69 4.68 10.59 -14.17
C SER A 69 4.73 11.21 -12.77
N ALA A 70 3.86 10.79 -11.86
CA ALA A 70 3.75 11.38 -10.53
C ALA A 70 4.84 10.93 -9.53
N ILE A 71 5.27 9.65 -9.58
CA ILE A 71 6.15 9.04 -8.57
C ILE A 71 7.40 8.34 -9.13
N GLN A 72 7.54 8.19 -10.45
CA GLN A 72 8.64 7.47 -11.11
C GLN A 72 8.76 6.03 -10.58
N LEU A 73 7.88 5.14 -11.05
CA LEU A 73 7.72 3.76 -10.55
C LEU A 73 9.05 2.96 -10.58
N ARG A 74 9.89 3.23 -11.58
CA ARG A 74 11.22 2.61 -11.71
C ARG A 74 12.15 2.88 -10.53
N ASN A 75 11.99 4.00 -9.84
CA ASN A 75 12.83 4.40 -8.70
C ASN A 75 12.13 4.15 -7.35
N CYS A 76 11.02 3.42 -7.34
CA CYS A 76 10.26 3.12 -6.14
C CYS A 76 10.74 1.82 -5.47
N LEU A 77 10.79 1.84 -4.14
CA LEU A 77 10.71 0.63 -3.33
C LEU A 77 9.25 0.26 -3.15
N VAL A 78 8.94 -1.04 -3.23
CA VAL A 78 7.56 -1.50 -3.15
C VAL A 78 7.36 -2.41 -1.95
N TYR A 79 6.29 -2.15 -1.20
CA TYR A 79 5.87 -2.96 -0.07
C TYR A 79 4.43 -3.41 -0.29
N SER A 80 4.13 -4.68 -0.05
CA SER A 80 2.77 -5.18 0.02
C SER A 80 2.34 -5.28 1.48
N TYR A 81 1.08 -4.95 1.77
CA TYR A 81 0.47 -5.16 3.06
C TYR A 81 -0.56 -6.30 2.98
N LEU A 82 -0.32 -7.34 3.76
CA LEU A 82 -1.24 -8.46 3.94
C LEU A 82 -2.13 -8.13 5.14
N SER A 83 -3.35 -7.66 4.89
CA SER A 83 -4.33 -7.53 5.96
C SER A 83 -4.61 -8.92 6.54
N ASP A 84 -4.50 -9.10 7.86
CA ASP A 84 -4.98 -10.29 8.59
C ASP A 84 -6.51 -10.35 8.44
N LEU A 85 -6.97 -10.81 7.28
CA LEU A 85 -8.39 -10.93 6.93
C LEU A 85 -8.97 -12.26 7.43
N SER A 86 -8.14 -13.16 7.99
CA SER A 86 -8.61 -14.48 8.42
C SER A 86 -9.49 -14.45 9.68
N ASP A 87 -9.48 -13.35 10.45
CA ASP A 87 -10.26 -13.22 11.69
C ASP A 87 -11.43 -12.21 11.61
N ASP A 88 -11.65 -11.58 10.45
CA ASP A 88 -12.73 -10.58 10.32
C ASP A 88 -13.97 -11.18 9.63
N PRO A 89 -15.15 -11.25 10.29
CA PRO A 89 -16.40 -11.66 9.66
C PRO A 89 -16.83 -10.77 8.48
N LEU A 90 -16.23 -9.58 8.29
CA LEU A 90 -16.42 -8.73 7.10
C LEU A 90 -15.61 -9.16 5.87
N SER A 91 -14.75 -10.18 6.00
CA SER A 91 -14.00 -10.78 4.89
C SER A 91 -14.86 -11.72 4.03
N GLU A 92 -16.05 -12.10 4.52
CA GLU A 92 -17.00 -12.93 3.77
C GLU A 92 -17.39 -12.25 2.44
N GLY A 93 -17.08 -12.91 1.32
CA GLY A 93 -17.38 -12.43 -0.02
C GLY A 93 -16.28 -11.62 -0.70
N GLN A 94 -15.12 -11.42 -0.07
CA GLN A 94 -13.96 -10.84 -0.72
C GLN A 94 -13.32 -11.85 -1.70
N ILE A 95 -13.22 -11.47 -2.98
CA ILE A 95 -12.63 -12.33 -4.03
C ILE A 95 -11.11 -12.15 -4.02
N TRP A 96 -10.67 -10.89 -4.10
CA TRP A 96 -9.27 -10.51 -3.97
C TRP A 96 -9.17 -9.12 -3.36
N SER A 97 -8.02 -8.85 -2.76
CA SER A 97 -7.58 -7.50 -2.46
C SER A 97 -6.09 -7.39 -2.62
N PHE A 98 -5.63 -6.16 -2.85
CA PHE A 98 -4.23 -5.82 -2.77
C PHE A 98 -4.06 -4.49 -2.07
N ASN A 99 -2.91 -4.35 -1.43
CA ASN A 99 -2.50 -3.12 -0.75
C ASN A 99 -1.01 -2.95 -1.00
N TYR A 100 -0.64 -2.00 -1.86
CA TYR A 100 0.75 -1.71 -2.21
C TYR A 100 1.14 -0.29 -1.82
N PHE A 101 2.35 -0.15 -1.30
CA PHE A 101 3.01 1.11 -1.05
C PHE A 101 4.20 1.24 -1.99
N PHE A 102 4.18 2.23 -2.87
CA PHE A 102 5.32 2.61 -3.70
C PHE A 102 5.99 3.82 -3.07
N TYR A 103 7.23 3.67 -2.65
CA TYR A 103 7.99 4.72 -2.00
C TYR A 103 9.17 5.15 -2.87
N ASN A 104 9.13 6.38 -3.36
CA ASN A 104 10.27 7.00 -4.02
C ASN A 104 11.04 7.84 -3.00
N LYS A 105 12.27 7.43 -2.71
CA LYS A 105 13.17 8.09 -1.76
C LYS A 105 13.61 9.48 -2.22
N GLU A 106 13.86 9.65 -3.52
CA GLU A 106 14.36 10.89 -4.12
C GLU A 106 13.28 11.97 -4.09
N LEU A 107 12.06 11.62 -4.50
CA LEU A 107 10.91 12.52 -4.48
C LEU A 107 10.30 12.69 -3.08
N LYS A 108 10.66 11.84 -2.12
CA LYS A 108 10.03 11.72 -0.79
C LYS A 108 8.51 11.56 -0.87
N LYS A 109 8.05 10.83 -1.90
CA LYS A 109 6.63 10.57 -2.16
C LYS A 109 6.30 9.12 -1.87
N VAL A 110 5.10 8.90 -1.35
CA VAL A 110 4.51 7.57 -1.15
C VAL A 110 3.20 7.54 -1.92
N LEU A 111 3.04 6.54 -2.79
CA LEU A 111 1.76 6.16 -3.35
C LEU A 111 1.26 4.96 -2.57
N PHE A 112 0.05 5.08 -2.02
CA PHE A 112 -0.70 3.94 -1.53
C PHE A 112 -1.73 3.56 -2.58
N PHE A 113 -1.63 2.34 -3.10
CA PHE A 113 -2.56 1.80 -4.08
C PHE A 113 -3.20 0.53 -3.53
N ALA A 114 -4.50 0.59 -3.30
CA ALA A 114 -5.27 -0.52 -2.79
C ALA A 114 -6.57 -0.67 -3.57
N CYS A 115 -6.99 -1.91 -3.76
CA CYS A 115 -8.26 -2.25 -4.37
C CYS A 115 -8.78 -3.56 -3.76
N THR A 116 -10.08 -3.75 -3.82
CA THR A 116 -10.76 -4.94 -3.31
C THR A 116 -11.92 -5.27 -4.22
N ALA A 117 -12.02 -6.53 -4.64
CA ALA A 117 -13.20 -7.07 -5.27
C ALA A 117 -14.04 -7.84 -4.24
N ARG A 118 -15.35 -7.61 -4.29
CA ARG A 118 -16.35 -8.32 -3.48
C ARG A 118 -17.43 -8.85 -4.41
N ARG A 119 -18.01 -9.98 -4.04
CA ARG A 119 -19.10 -10.63 -4.76
C ARG A 119 -20.43 -9.91 -4.56
#